data_AF-A0A9P3GKC0-F1
#
_entry.id   AF-A0A9P3GKC0-F1
#
_cell.length_a   1.000
_cell.length_b   1.000
_cell.length_c   1.000
_cell.angle_alpha   90.00
_cell.angle_beta   90.00
_cell.angle_gamma   90.00
#
_symmetry.space_group_name_H-M   'P 1'
#
loop_
_entity.id
_entity.type
_entity.pdbx_description
1 polymer ?
#
loop_
_entity_poly.entity_id
_entity_poly.type
_entity_poly.pdbx_seq_one_letter_code
_entity_poly.pdbx_strand_id
1 'polypeptide(L)'
;MSPPSSVSTTFRIDNAPGTSHNTSYAYWHPGTYYYPLSAPTGALPYGYPPPPVLTPARPPAASMSAFPANPGAPASIEYTATPCPDCGQVIKVSSSTTYHMDRHRESQRCKRQAARRTMKDEEAKASALRTELFSNTPGRGQRSEDSACAVGAGDGGKGKTRAEDTGKVYCDTAVQADPVLPPTSVIRVQKGSRAHRRCLSEPPPDAFELQGSFLKFKHESFGANPIPQAEDKVDKEKETVPCLQCGETLLKRNTRSHVGSHVLRQIVGAPEGPGMKYAVHPGYPCGFCGRAGCDVNLIKASSPASKYTATTSNCPHAHNFSLNKARRFSSVMPCTNVPVPCALCPKDPATKLRPVFWKYNMFYHIQTAHPAHWDWQTHRVRDVGVNFRKLLAVSKKELDTVAPGRTRPYPGPVGDNLDDKDEPIISNKRAAVEALIRSTSQDAEGSPKRLKES
;
A
#
# COMPACT_ATOMS: atom_id res chain seq x y z
N MET A 1 28.48 26.84 36.42
CA MET A 1 27.11 26.48 36.83
C MET A 1 27.13 25.01 37.20
N SER A 2 26.90 24.69 38.47
CA SER A 2 26.89 23.30 38.96
C SER A 2 25.67 22.55 38.40
N PRO A 3 25.75 21.24 38.10
CA PRO A 3 24.60 20.47 37.66
C PRO A 3 23.56 20.34 38.80
N PRO A 4 22.25 20.35 38.49
CA PRO A 4 21.23 20.21 39.51
C PRO A 4 21.26 18.79 40.10
N SER A 5 21.21 18.72 41.43
CA SER A 5 21.12 17.49 42.21
C SER A 5 19.83 16.72 41.85
N SER A 6 19.95 15.43 41.57
CA SER A 6 18.82 14.53 41.34
C SER A 6 18.02 14.34 42.64
N VAL A 7 16.77 14.81 42.65
CA VAL A 7 15.80 14.52 43.72
C VAL A 7 15.18 13.16 43.46
N SER A 8 15.31 12.24 44.42
CA SER A 8 14.66 10.93 44.40
C SER A 8 13.50 10.94 45.39
N THR A 9 12.26 10.84 44.90
CA THR A 9 11.06 10.76 45.74
C THR A 9 10.60 9.31 45.85
N THR A 10 10.65 8.74 47.05
CA THR A 10 10.22 7.36 47.33
C THR A 10 8.83 7.40 47.97
N PHE A 11 7.83 6.78 47.34
CA PHE A 11 6.53 6.53 47.97
C PHE A 11 6.51 5.13 48.60
N ARG A 12 6.16 5.04 49.88
CA ARG A 12 5.85 3.78 50.55
C ARG A 12 4.35 3.51 50.45
N ILE A 13 3.99 2.31 49.99
CA ILE A 13 2.64 1.77 50.12
C ILE A 13 2.76 0.66 51.15
N ASP A 14 2.12 0.84 52.30
CA ASP A 14 2.02 -0.20 53.32
C ASP A 14 0.86 -1.15 53.01
N ASN A 15 1.13 -2.45 53.23
CA ASN A 15 0.22 -3.60 53.38
C ASN A 15 0.04 -4.57 52.19
N ALA A 16 0.84 -5.65 52.22
CA ALA A 16 0.39 -7.06 52.24
C ALA A 16 1.60 -7.98 52.55
N PRO A 17 1.45 -9.03 53.39
CA PRO A 17 2.57 -9.86 53.80
C PRO A 17 2.93 -10.89 52.72
N GLY A 18 4.19 -10.88 52.28
CA GLY A 18 4.82 -12.02 51.63
C GLY A 18 4.91 -11.97 50.11
N THR A 19 5.72 -11.05 49.56
CA THR A 19 6.74 -11.28 48.50
C THR A 19 7.31 -9.93 48.07
N SER A 20 8.56 -9.63 48.45
CA SER A 20 9.25 -8.42 48.01
C SER A 20 9.93 -8.66 46.66
N HIS A 21 9.26 -8.35 45.55
CA HIS A 21 9.93 -8.04 44.30
C HIS A 21 10.08 -6.52 44.19
N ASN A 22 11.30 -6.02 44.36
CA ASN A 22 11.65 -4.63 44.05
C ASN A 22 11.45 -4.41 42.54
N THR A 23 10.30 -3.85 42.17
CA THR A 23 10.04 -3.43 40.80
C THR A 23 10.33 -1.94 40.69
N SER A 24 11.53 -1.60 40.23
CA SER A 24 11.90 -0.22 39.92
C SER A 24 11.29 0.18 38.57
N TYR A 25 10.32 1.09 38.58
CA TYR A 25 9.83 1.74 37.37
C TYR A 25 10.73 2.93 37.03
N ALA A 26 11.56 2.78 36.00
CA ALA A 26 12.28 3.90 35.40
C ALA A 26 11.35 4.64 34.43
N TYR A 27 10.89 5.82 34.82
CA TYR A 27 10.25 6.77 33.90
C TYR A 27 11.33 7.36 32.99
N TRP A 28 11.32 6.99 31.70
CA TRP A 28 12.25 7.52 30.72
C TRP A 28 11.72 8.84 30.13
N HIS A 29 12.44 9.94 30.38
CA HIS A 29 12.22 11.21 29.66
C HIS A 29 12.88 11.14 28.26
N PRO A 30 12.15 11.37 27.16
CA PRO A 30 12.73 11.45 25.83
C PRO A 30 13.19 12.88 25.58
N GLY A 31 14.43 13.18 25.97
CA GLY A 31 14.97 14.51 25.68
C GLY A 31 16.31 14.78 26.34
N THR A 32 17.36 14.14 25.84
CA THR A 32 18.75 14.65 25.70
C THR A 32 19.67 13.48 25.42
N TYR A 33 19.85 13.13 24.14
CA TYR A 33 21.04 12.38 23.73
C TYR A 33 22.09 13.41 23.33
N TYR A 34 22.92 13.82 24.29
CA TYR A 34 24.20 14.44 23.98
C TYR A 34 25.15 13.33 23.55
N TYR A 35 25.54 13.33 22.27
CA TYR A 35 26.76 12.63 21.86
C TYR A 35 27.95 13.47 22.31
N PRO A 36 28.93 12.92 23.04
CA PRO A 36 30.22 13.59 23.19
C PRO A 36 30.98 13.44 21.87
N LEU A 37 30.96 14.50 21.06
CA LEU A 37 32.00 14.78 20.09
C LEU A 37 33.22 15.24 20.88
N SER A 38 34.25 14.39 20.97
CA SER A 38 35.69 14.70 20.95
C SER A 38 36.47 13.58 21.64
N ALA A 39 37.28 12.84 20.88
CA ALA A 39 38.47 12.20 21.41
C ALA A 39 39.67 12.71 20.61
N PRO A 40 40.69 13.28 21.26
CA PRO A 40 41.91 13.69 20.59
C PRO A 40 42.79 12.46 20.33
N THR A 41 43.50 12.52 19.21
CA THR A 41 44.71 11.78 18.86
C THR A 41 45.63 11.54 20.07
N GLY A 42 46.00 10.27 20.31
CA GLY A 42 47.12 9.94 21.20
C GLY A 42 47.20 8.49 21.65
N ALA A 43 48.23 7.79 21.16
CA ALA A 43 48.93 6.65 21.76
C ALA A 43 48.16 5.32 22.03
N LEU A 44 48.52 4.30 21.26
CA LEU A 44 48.29 2.89 21.57
C LEU A 44 49.31 2.39 22.62
N PRO A 45 48.91 1.61 23.63
CA PRO A 45 49.79 0.67 24.28
C PRO A 45 49.53 -0.78 23.81
N TYR A 46 50.66 -1.46 23.64
CA TYR A 46 50.89 -2.87 23.36
C TYR A 46 49.98 -3.88 24.08
N GLY A 47 49.74 -5.01 23.39
CA GLY A 47 49.79 -6.33 24.02
C GLY A 47 48.46 -7.04 24.26
N TYR A 48 47.90 -7.67 23.21
CA TYR A 48 47.03 -8.83 23.38
C TYR A 48 47.60 -10.04 22.62
N PRO A 49 47.74 -11.21 23.27
CA PRO A 49 48.20 -12.42 22.61
C PRO A 49 47.15 -12.95 21.63
N PRO A 50 47.58 -13.61 20.53
CA PRO A 50 46.66 -14.17 19.54
C PRO A 50 45.82 -15.32 20.14
N PRO A 51 44.55 -15.48 19.73
CA PRO A 51 43.73 -16.59 20.15
C PRO A 51 44.24 -17.92 19.56
N PRO A 52 44.02 -19.05 20.26
CA PRO A 52 44.48 -20.37 19.79
C PRO A 52 43.78 -20.76 18.49
N VAL A 53 44.59 -21.19 17.52
CA VAL A 53 44.16 -21.77 16.25
C VAL A 53 43.48 -23.12 16.56
N LEU A 54 42.16 -23.17 16.43
CA LEU A 54 41.40 -24.42 16.45
C LEU A 54 41.56 -25.11 15.09
N THR A 55 42.37 -26.17 15.07
CA THR A 55 42.42 -27.13 13.95
C THR A 55 41.08 -27.86 13.83
N PRO A 56 40.47 -27.93 12.64
CA PRO A 56 39.25 -28.70 12.43
C PRO A 56 39.56 -30.20 12.53
N ALA A 57 38.90 -30.88 13.46
CA ALA A 57 38.92 -32.32 13.60
C ALA A 57 38.31 -32.98 12.34
N ARG A 58 39.13 -33.81 11.70
CA ARG A 58 38.77 -34.66 10.55
C ARG A 58 37.73 -35.70 11.00
N PRO A 59 36.53 -35.77 10.39
CA PRO A 59 35.58 -36.83 10.72
C PRO A 59 36.12 -38.21 10.27
N PRO A 60 35.84 -39.28 11.02
CA PRO A 60 36.26 -40.63 10.67
C PRO A 60 35.57 -41.11 9.40
N ALA A 61 36.34 -41.79 8.56
CA ALA A 61 35.88 -42.41 7.33
C ALA A 61 34.77 -43.44 7.64
N ALA A 62 33.55 -43.15 7.19
CA ALA A 62 32.46 -44.11 7.20
C ALA A 62 32.72 -45.18 6.12
N SER A 63 32.79 -46.42 6.59
CA SER A 63 32.88 -47.66 5.81
C SER A 63 31.76 -47.73 4.76
N MET A 64 32.13 -47.92 3.49
CA MET A 64 31.20 -48.14 2.40
C MET A 64 30.65 -49.57 2.48
N SER A 65 29.39 -49.72 2.90
CA SER A 65 28.67 -50.98 2.74
C SER A 65 28.21 -51.13 1.28
N ALA A 66 28.42 -52.33 0.74
CA ALA A 66 28.02 -52.75 -0.59
C ALA A 66 26.54 -52.45 -0.90
N PHE A 67 26.29 -51.77 -2.01
CA PHE A 67 24.96 -51.66 -2.62
C PHE A 67 24.63 -52.98 -3.35
N PRO A 68 23.45 -53.58 -3.11
CA PRO A 68 23.01 -54.74 -3.88
C PRO A 68 22.67 -54.34 -5.32
N ALA A 69 22.82 -55.33 -6.20
CA ALA A 69 22.76 -55.22 -7.63
C ALA A 69 21.50 -54.52 -8.19
N ASN A 70 21.78 -53.78 -9.26
CA ASN A 70 20.91 -53.13 -10.24
C ASN A 70 19.50 -53.75 -10.37
N PRO A 71 18.42 -53.07 -9.92
CA PRO A 71 17.06 -53.52 -10.19
C PRO A 71 16.72 -53.31 -11.67
N GLY A 72 16.04 -54.29 -12.24
CA GLY A 72 15.72 -54.39 -13.66
C GLY A 72 15.05 -53.15 -14.27
N ALA A 73 15.14 -53.10 -15.60
CA ALA A 73 14.66 -52.03 -16.47
C ALA A 73 13.35 -51.37 -15.97
N PRO A 74 13.27 -50.02 -15.98
CA PRO A 74 12.10 -49.32 -15.47
C PRO A 74 10.86 -49.73 -16.26
N ALA A 75 9.88 -50.32 -15.55
CA ALA A 75 8.57 -50.58 -16.10
C ALA A 75 8.03 -49.28 -16.71
N SER A 76 7.65 -49.31 -17.99
CA SER A 76 7.09 -48.16 -18.68
C SER A 76 5.81 -47.71 -17.97
N ILE A 77 5.87 -46.56 -17.31
CA ILE A 77 4.69 -45.98 -16.65
C ILE A 77 3.77 -45.44 -17.73
N GLU A 78 2.61 -46.08 -17.89
CA GLU A 78 1.56 -45.63 -18.78
C GLU A 78 0.82 -44.43 -18.14
N TYR A 79 0.70 -43.33 -18.91
CA TYR A 79 -0.02 -42.14 -18.49
C TYR A 79 -1.31 -42.00 -19.27
N THR A 80 -2.43 -41.89 -18.56
CA THR A 80 -3.74 -41.61 -19.15
C THR A 80 -4.09 -40.13 -18.98
N ALA A 81 -4.73 -39.56 -20.00
CA ALA A 81 -5.16 -38.17 -19.98
C ALA A 81 -6.59 -38.09 -19.42
N THR A 82 -6.75 -37.57 -18.20
CA THR A 82 -8.04 -37.50 -17.51
C THR A 82 -8.43 -36.03 -17.24
N PRO A 83 -9.64 -35.59 -17.60
CA PRO A 83 -10.11 -34.24 -17.28
C PRO A 83 -10.32 -34.08 -15.77
N CYS A 84 -9.83 -32.97 -15.21
CA CYS A 84 -10.11 -32.58 -13.84
C CYS A 84 -11.61 -32.28 -13.68
N PRO A 85 -12.30 -32.84 -12.68
CA PRO A 85 -13.73 -32.58 -12.51
C PRO A 85 -14.04 -31.13 -12.15
N ASP A 86 -13.15 -30.47 -11.40
CA ASP A 86 -13.39 -29.11 -10.90
C ASP A 86 -13.20 -28.06 -12.01
N CYS A 87 -12.05 -28.10 -12.69
CA CYS A 87 -11.70 -27.08 -13.68
C CYS A 87 -11.87 -27.50 -15.14
N GLY A 88 -12.10 -28.79 -15.41
CA GLY A 88 -12.19 -29.35 -16.77
C GLY A 88 -10.86 -29.50 -17.51
N GLN A 89 -9.72 -29.10 -16.91
CA GLN A 89 -8.42 -29.21 -17.57
C GLN A 89 -7.97 -30.68 -17.64
N VAL A 90 -7.53 -31.13 -18.81
CA VAL A 90 -6.97 -32.47 -19.01
C VAL A 90 -5.59 -32.57 -18.38
N ILE A 91 -5.40 -33.55 -17.49
CA ILE A 91 -4.15 -33.81 -16.77
C ILE A 91 -3.67 -35.20 -17.15
N LYS A 92 -2.36 -35.33 -17.40
CA LYS A 92 -1.72 -36.64 -17.55
C LYS A 92 -1.54 -37.22 -16.15
N VAL A 93 -2.30 -38.25 -15.84
CA VAL A 93 -2.20 -38.99 -14.58
C VAL A 93 -1.59 -40.36 -14.87
N SER A 94 -0.69 -40.79 -13.99
CA SER A 94 -0.25 -42.19 -14.01
C SER A 94 -1.40 -43.03 -13.48
N SER A 95 -1.68 -44.17 -14.11
CA SER A 95 -2.75 -45.09 -13.69
C SER A 95 -2.56 -45.61 -12.26
N SER A 96 -1.34 -45.60 -11.73
CA SER A 96 -1.03 -46.11 -10.39
C SER A 96 -1.17 -45.09 -9.26
N THR A 97 -1.40 -43.79 -9.55
CA THR A 97 -1.43 -42.77 -8.48
C THR A 97 -2.44 -41.65 -8.73
N THR A 98 -3.19 -41.26 -7.69
CA THR A 98 -4.05 -40.06 -7.71
C THR A 98 -3.28 -38.76 -7.47
N TYR A 99 -2.02 -38.86 -7.05
CA TYR A 99 -1.19 -37.75 -6.59
C TYR A 99 -1.17 -36.54 -7.55
N HIS A 100 -1.06 -36.79 -8.85
CA HIS A 100 -1.03 -35.72 -9.86
C HIS A 100 -2.37 -34.96 -9.97
N MET A 101 -3.50 -35.65 -9.77
CA MET A 101 -4.82 -35.04 -9.75
C MET A 101 -5.02 -34.20 -8.48
N ASP A 102 -4.65 -34.73 -7.32
CA ASP A 102 -4.80 -34.04 -6.04
C ASP A 102 -3.93 -32.79 -5.99
N ARG A 103 -2.66 -32.90 -6.39
CA ARG A 103 -1.75 -31.74 -6.51
C ARG A 103 -2.25 -30.68 -7.49
N HIS A 104 -2.93 -31.11 -8.57
CA HIS A 104 -3.56 -30.17 -9.49
C HIS A 104 -4.75 -29.45 -8.82
N ARG A 105 -5.64 -30.17 -8.14
CA ARG A 105 -6.81 -29.58 -7.44
C ARG A 105 -6.40 -28.55 -6.39
N GLU A 106 -5.31 -28.80 -5.69
CA GLU A 106 -4.77 -27.87 -4.70
C GLU A 106 -4.17 -26.60 -5.33
N SER A 107 -3.82 -26.64 -6.61
CA SER A 107 -3.22 -25.52 -7.32
C SER A 107 -4.17 -24.32 -7.41
N GLN A 108 -3.61 -23.12 -7.24
CA GLN A 108 -4.35 -21.86 -7.41
C GLN A 108 -4.92 -21.69 -8.82
N ARG A 109 -4.32 -22.35 -9.82
CA ARG A 109 -4.81 -22.32 -11.21
C ARG A 109 -6.12 -23.11 -11.33
N CYS A 110 -6.17 -24.33 -10.80
CA CYS A 110 -7.37 -25.15 -10.79
C CYS A 110 -8.51 -24.43 -10.06
N LYS A 111 -8.25 -23.94 -8.84
CA LYS A 111 -9.24 -23.20 -8.03
C LYS A 111 -9.83 -21.99 -8.77
N ARG A 112 -9.00 -21.21 -9.47
CA ARG A 112 -9.48 -20.06 -10.27
C ARG A 112 -10.29 -20.47 -11.50
N GLN A 113 -9.92 -21.57 -12.16
CA GLN A 113 -10.68 -22.07 -13.31
C GLN A 113 -12.02 -22.69 -12.88
N ALA A 114 -12.03 -23.45 -11.79
CA ALA A 114 -13.25 -23.99 -11.19
C ALA A 114 -14.23 -22.86 -10.85
N ALA A 115 -13.77 -21.79 -10.17
CA ALA A 115 -14.61 -20.62 -9.87
C ALA A 115 -15.14 -19.89 -11.12
N ARG A 116 -14.38 -19.87 -12.22
CA ARG A 116 -14.86 -19.31 -13.50
C ARG A 116 -15.91 -20.19 -14.14
N ARG A 117 -15.78 -21.51 -14.02
CA ARG A 117 -16.74 -22.47 -14.56
C ARG A 117 -18.06 -22.40 -13.80
N THR A 118 -18.03 -22.36 -12.47
CA THR A 118 -19.25 -22.20 -11.65
C THR A 118 -19.99 -20.90 -11.99
N MET A 119 -19.27 -19.78 -12.15
CA MET A 119 -19.89 -18.50 -12.59
C MET A 119 -20.54 -18.61 -13.96
N LYS A 120 -19.91 -19.29 -14.92
CA LYS A 120 -20.50 -19.52 -16.26
C LYS A 120 -21.72 -20.42 -16.21
N ASP A 121 -21.69 -21.47 -15.37
CA ASP A 121 -22.82 -22.38 -15.22
C ASP A 121 -24.01 -21.68 -14.55
N GLU A 122 -23.76 -20.78 -13.59
CA GLU A 122 -24.78 -19.91 -12.99
C GLU A 122 -25.35 -18.90 -13.98
N GLU A 123 -24.49 -18.26 -14.79
CA GLU A 123 -24.91 -17.35 -15.84
C GLU A 123 -25.76 -18.07 -16.91
N ALA A 124 -25.35 -19.28 -17.32
CA ALA A 124 -26.11 -20.11 -18.24
C ALA A 124 -27.48 -20.50 -17.66
N LYS A 125 -27.54 -20.90 -16.38
CA LYS A 125 -28.80 -21.17 -15.68
C LYS A 125 -29.70 -19.93 -15.62
N ALA A 126 -29.14 -18.76 -15.31
CA ALA A 126 -29.88 -17.51 -15.29
C ALA A 126 -30.37 -17.09 -16.68
N SER A 127 -29.63 -17.42 -17.75
CA SER A 127 -30.05 -17.20 -19.14
C SER A 127 -31.17 -18.16 -19.55
N ALA A 128 -31.11 -19.42 -19.14
CA ALA A 128 -32.16 -20.39 -19.38
C ALA A 128 -33.47 -19.98 -18.68
N LEU A 129 -33.41 -19.59 -17.41
CA LEU A 129 -34.57 -19.07 -16.67
C LEU A 129 -35.19 -17.83 -17.32
N ARG A 130 -34.35 -16.91 -17.84
CA ARG A 130 -34.85 -15.76 -18.61
C ARG A 130 -35.59 -16.22 -19.86
N THR A 131 -35.06 -17.19 -20.59
CA THR A 131 -35.69 -17.72 -21.82
C THR A 131 -37.05 -18.37 -21.53
N GLU A 132 -37.15 -19.16 -20.46
CA GLU A 132 -38.40 -19.78 -20.00
C GLU A 132 -39.47 -18.74 -19.61
N LEU A 133 -39.07 -17.65 -18.93
CA LEU A 133 -39.99 -16.58 -18.55
C LEU A 133 -40.58 -15.81 -19.75
N PHE A 134 -39.81 -15.66 -20.83
CA PHE A 134 -40.27 -14.97 -22.05
C PHE A 134 -41.07 -15.89 -23.01
N SER A 135 -40.95 -17.21 -22.86
CA SER A 135 -41.63 -18.18 -23.74
C SER A 135 -43.09 -18.42 -23.36
N ASN A 136 -43.49 -18.07 -22.14
CA ASN A 136 -44.81 -18.35 -21.58
C ASN A 136 -45.79 -17.16 -21.60
N THR A 137 -45.57 -16.13 -22.43
CA THR A 137 -46.62 -15.12 -22.66
C THR A 137 -47.75 -15.76 -23.47
N PRO A 138 -48.95 -15.99 -22.89
CA PRO A 138 -50.06 -16.60 -23.61
C PRO A 138 -50.41 -15.73 -24.81
N GLY A 139 -50.51 -16.39 -25.96
CA GLY A 139 -50.77 -15.77 -27.26
C GLY A 139 -51.92 -14.78 -27.20
N ARG A 140 -51.61 -13.51 -27.50
CA ARG A 140 -52.59 -12.51 -27.88
C ARG A 140 -53.31 -13.06 -29.11
N GLY A 141 -54.58 -13.42 -28.91
CA GLY A 141 -55.37 -14.24 -29.83
C GLY A 141 -55.29 -13.82 -31.28
N GLN A 142 -55.21 -14.84 -32.15
CA GLN A 142 -55.60 -14.74 -33.54
C GLN A 142 -57.01 -14.14 -33.60
N ARG A 143 -57.11 -12.88 -34.03
CA ARG A 143 -58.39 -12.32 -34.48
C ARG A 143 -58.73 -13.02 -35.79
N SER A 144 -59.77 -13.84 -35.73
CA SER A 144 -60.53 -14.30 -36.89
C SER A 144 -60.92 -13.11 -37.76
N GLU A 145 -60.57 -13.22 -39.03
CA GLU A 145 -61.11 -12.40 -40.10
C GLU A 145 -62.59 -12.71 -40.22
N ASP A 146 -63.45 -11.71 -40.05
CA ASP A 146 -64.78 -11.68 -40.66
C ASP A 146 -65.33 -10.25 -40.69
N SER A 147 -65.70 -9.85 -41.92
CA SER A 147 -66.90 -9.07 -42.24
C SER A 147 -66.97 -7.56 -41.95
N ALA A 148 -66.80 -6.83 -43.06
CA ALA A 148 -67.71 -5.81 -43.62
C ALA A 148 -67.94 -4.44 -42.95
N CYS A 149 -67.70 -3.43 -43.81
CA CYS A 149 -68.49 -2.22 -44.07
C CYS A 149 -68.59 -1.07 -43.03
N ALA A 150 -68.13 0.09 -43.52
CA ALA A 150 -68.88 1.36 -43.66
C ALA A 150 -68.34 2.59 -42.89
N VAL A 151 -67.94 3.58 -43.71
CA VAL A 151 -68.32 5.01 -43.70
C VAL A 151 -68.24 5.80 -42.38
N GLY A 152 -67.53 6.93 -42.40
CA GLY A 152 -67.84 8.04 -41.50
C GLY A 152 -66.74 9.08 -41.33
N ALA A 153 -67.01 10.28 -41.83
CA ALA A 153 -66.16 11.47 -41.82
C ALA A 153 -66.29 12.32 -40.53
N GLY A 154 -65.47 13.37 -40.41
CA GLY A 154 -65.61 14.50 -39.47
C GLY A 154 -64.38 14.67 -38.57
N ASP A 155 -63.46 15.61 -38.76
CA ASP A 155 -63.53 17.09 -38.74
C ASP A 155 -63.47 17.72 -37.33
N GLY A 156 -62.63 18.76 -37.22
CA GLY A 156 -62.78 19.87 -36.28
C GLY A 156 -62.18 19.75 -34.87
N GLY A 157 -61.34 20.73 -34.49
CA GLY A 157 -61.31 21.20 -33.09
C GLY A 157 -59.98 21.70 -32.53
N LYS A 158 -59.68 23.00 -32.71
CA LYS A 158 -58.67 23.76 -31.96
C LYS A 158 -59.12 23.99 -30.51
N GLY A 159 -58.17 24.08 -29.57
CA GLY A 159 -58.42 24.63 -28.23
C GLY A 159 -57.13 24.93 -27.44
N LYS A 160 -56.78 26.21 -27.35
CA LYS A 160 -55.82 26.79 -26.38
C LYS A 160 -56.52 26.89 -25.01
N THR A 161 -55.81 26.67 -23.91
CA THR A 161 -55.87 27.53 -22.69
C THR A 161 -54.72 27.22 -21.72
N ARG A 162 -54.53 28.17 -20.80
CA ARG A 162 -53.36 28.55 -20.00
C ARG A 162 -53.52 28.05 -18.54
N ALA A 163 -52.37 27.85 -17.88
CA ALA A 163 -51.98 28.31 -16.53
C ALA A 163 -52.69 27.82 -15.24
N GLU A 164 -51.93 28.01 -14.14
CA GLU A 164 -52.22 27.88 -12.69
C GLU A 164 -51.85 26.50 -12.10
N ASP A 165 -50.70 26.30 -11.44
CA ASP A 165 -50.13 26.92 -10.23
C ASP A 165 -51.04 26.81 -9.00
N THR A 166 -50.83 25.76 -8.20
CA THR A 166 -51.45 25.58 -6.88
C THR A 166 -50.38 25.20 -5.87
N GLY A 167 -50.12 26.17 -4.99
CA GLY A 167 -49.22 26.08 -3.85
C GLY A 167 -49.74 25.17 -2.74
N LYS A 168 -48.77 24.62 -2.01
CA LYS A 168 -48.96 23.78 -0.82
C LYS A 168 -49.20 24.66 0.41
N VAL A 169 -50.23 24.31 1.19
CA VAL A 169 -50.41 24.74 2.58
C VAL A 169 -50.66 23.47 3.39
N TYR A 170 -49.85 23.25 4.43
CA TYR A 170 -50.16 22.30 5.50
C TYR A 170 -49.81 22.96 6.83
N CYS A 171 -50.76 22.86 7.75
CA CYS A 171 -50.85 23.62 9.00
C CYS A 171 -50.12 22.97 10.17
N ASP A 172 -50.00 23.81 11.20
CA ASP A 172 -49.39 23.67 12.52
C ASP A 172 -49.82 22.48 13.38
N THR A 173 -48.94 22.12 14.33
CA THR A 173 -49.35 21.69 15.67
C THR A 173 -48.35 22.22 16.70
N ALA A 174 -48.87 22.93 17.70
CA ALA A 174 -48.18 23.48 18.88
C ALA A 174 -47.90 22.35 19.93
N VAL A 175 -47.25 22.48 21.10
CA VAL A 175 -47.00 23.52 22.12
C VAL A 175 -45.85 23.00 23.02
N GLN A 176 -44.94 23.86 23.51
CA GLN A 176 -44.59 24.09 24.95
C GLN A 176 -43.29 24.89 25.15
N ALA A 177 -43.43 26.01 25.87
CA ALA A 177 -42.40 26.84 26.54
C ALA A 177 -41.92 26.13 27.83
N ASP A 178 -40.84 26.43 28.56
CA ASP A 178 -39.82 27.51 28.74
C ASP A 178 -38.64 26.82 29.55
N PRO A 179 -37.50 27.43 30.03
CA PRO A 179 -37.21 28.85 30.21
C PRO A 179 -35.81 29.37 29.78
N VAL A 180 -35.81 30.67 29.51
CA VAL A 180 -34.79 31.73 29.71
C VAL A 180 -33.42 31.35 30.31
N LEU A 181 -32.35 31.62 29.54
CA LEU A 181 -30.99 31.86 30.02
C LEU A 181 -30.38 33.12 29.34
N PRO A 182 -29.50 33.88 30.03
CA PRO A 182 -29.11 35.23 29.64
C PRO A 182 -28.08 35.28 28.48
N PRO A 183 -28.02 36.40 27.73
CA PRO A 183 -27.11 36.54 26.59
C PRO A 183 -25.66 36.78 27.04
N THR A 184 -24.77 35.91 26.58
CA THR A 184 -23.31 36.10 26.66
C THR A 184 -22.88 37.14 25.62
N SER A 185 -22.05 38.07 26.09
CA SER A 185 -21.52 39.21 25.36
C SER A 185 -20.76 38.81 24.09
N VAL A 186 -21.14 39.43 22.97
CA VAL A 186 -20.42 39.40 21.69
C VAL A 186 -19.04 40.06 21.86
N ILE A 187 -17.97 39.27 21.77
CA ILE A 187 -16.61 39.81 21.62
C ILE A 187 -16.46 40.31 20.18
N ARG A 188 -16.44 41.63 20.06
CA ARG A 188 -16.20 42.40 18.84
C ARG A 188 -14.71 42.26 18.46
N VAL A 189 -14.39 41.40 17.49
CA VAL A 189 -13.04 41.32 16.93
C VAL A 189 -12.77 42.57 16.09
N GLN A 190 -11.98 43.48 16.66
CA GLN A 190 -11.43 44.63 15.94
C GLN A 190 -10.42 44.14 14.89
N LYS A 191 -10.59 44.61 13.65
CA LYS A 191 -9.61 44.46 12.56
C LYS A 191 -8.35 45.27 12.92
N GLY A 192 -7.31 44.58 13.36
CA GLY A 192 -5.97 45.11 13.51
C GLY A 192 -5.29 45.27 12.15
N SER A 193 -4.84 46.49 11.88
CA SER A 193 -4.11 46.96 10.71
C SER A 193 -2.77 46.24 10.48
N ARG A 194 -2.46 46.05 9.19
CA ARG A 194 -1.14 45.68 8.65
C ARG A 194 -0.03 46.56 9.23
N ALA A 195 0.96 45.92 9.84
CA ALA A 195 2.28 46.51 10.04
C ALA A 195 3.33 45.64 9.34
N HIS A 196 3.92 46.23 8.31
CA HIS A 196 5.08 45.76 7.57
C HIS A 196 6.28 45.64 8.55
N ARG A 197 6.80 44.43 8.79
CA ARG A 197 8.14 44.27 9.37
C ARG A 197 9.12 43.83 8.29
N ARG A 198 10.01 44.77 8.02
CA ARG A 198 11.24 44.72 7.23
C ARG A 198 12.19 43.72 7.88
N CYS A 199 12.50 42.61 7.21
CA CYS A 199 13.65 41.79 7.58
C CYS A 199 14.91 42.40 6.97
N LEU A 200 15.90 42.62 7.82
CA LEU A 200 17.23 43.09 7.47
C LEU A 200 17.92 42.02 6.61
N SER A 201 18.48 42.49 5.51
CA SER A 201 19.33 41.75 4.58
C SER A 201 20.68 41.44 5.22
N GLU A 202 21.07 40.17 5.22
CA GLU A 202 22.47 39.75 5.34
C GLU A 202 23.19 39.99 4.00
N PRO A 203 24.48 40.37 4.01
CA PRO A 203 25.26 40.61 2.80
C PRO A 203 25.65 39.30 2.10
N PRO A 204 25.80 39.30 0.77
CA PRO A 204 26.17 38.10 0.01
C PRO A 204 27.65 37.74 0.24
N PRO A 205 28.00 36.45 0.31
CA PRO A 205 29.39 36.03 0.23
C PRO A 205 29.91 36.16 -1.20
N ASP A 206 31.20 36.48 -1.28
CA ASP A 206 31.98 36.83 -2.45
C ASP A 206 31.82 35.91 -3.67
N ALA A 207 31.79 36.57 -4.83
CA ALA A 207 31.87 35.96 -6.14
C ALA A 207 33.23 35.27 -6.33
N PHE A 208 33.25 33.94 -6.26
CA PHE A 208 34.34 33.14 -6.82
C PHE A 208 34.03 32.85 -8.29
N GLU A 209 34.83 33.48 -9.14
CA GLU A 209 34.88 33.34 -10.58
C GLU A 209 35.39 31.93 -10.96
N LEU A 210 34.47 31.05 -11.37
CA LEU A 210 34.80 29.76 -11.97
C LEU A 210 34.57 29.84 -13.48
N GLN A 211 35.66 30.14 -14.20
CA GLN A 211 35.76 29.86 -15.62
C GLN A 211 35.75 28.34 -15.83
N GLY A 212 34.68 27.83 -16.43
CA GLY A 212 34.49 26.41 -16.74
C GLY A 212 33.87 26.23 -18.12
N SER A 213 34.75 26.21 -19.13
CA SER A 213 34.61 25.60 -20.47
C SER A 213 33.23 25.05 -20.88
N PHE A 214 32.54 25.79 -21.76
CA PHE A 214 31.45 25.31 -22.61
C PHE A 214 31.98 24.28 -23.62
N LEU A 215 31.81 22.99 -23.35
CA LEU A 215 31.91 21.96 -24.40
C LEU A 215 30.59 21.91 -25.18
N LYS A 216 30.63 22.44 -26.41
CA LYS A 216 29.63 22.23 -27.46
C LYS A 216 29.45 20.73 -27.69
N PHE A 217 28.36 20.15 -27.19
CA PHE A 217 27.91 18.84 -27.65
C PHE A 217 27.33 18.99 -29.06
N LYS A 218 28.11 18.53 -30.03
CA LYS A 218 27.76 18.41 -31.44
C LYS A 218 26.65 17.37 -31.54
N HIS A 219 25.49 17.78 -32.05
CA HIS A 219 24.35 16.90 -32.32
C HIS A 219 24.68 16.06 -33.56
N GLU A 220 25.33 14.92 -33.36
CA GLU A 220 25.57 13.95 -34.44
C GLU A 220 24.26 13.25 -34.81
N SER A 221 24.02 13.27 -36.12
CA SER A 221 22.94 12.64 -36.85
C SER A 221 22.80 11.15 -36.51
N PHE A 222 21.57 10.76 -36.12
CA PHE A 222 21.15 9.38 -35.97
C PHE A 222 21.23 8.63 -37.31
N GLY A 223 22.33 7.90 -37.51
CA GLY A 223 22.37 6.78 -38.43
C GLY A 223 21.48 5.65 -37.91
N ALA A 224 20.72 5.02 -38.81
CA ALA A 224 19.86 3.89 -38.52
C ALA A 224 20.69 2.74 -37.91
N ASN A 225 20.57 2.55 -36.59
CA ASN A 225 21.19 1.44 -35.91
C ASN A 225 20.47 0.12 -36.28
N PRO A 226 21.22 -0.95 -36.59
CA PRO A 226 20.65 -2.25 -36.87
C PRO A 226 19.95 -2.80 -35.62
N ILE A 227 18.82 -3.47 -35.87
CA ILE A 227 17.99 -4.16 -34.89
C ILE A 227 18.88 -5.10 -34.07
N PRO A 228 19.01 -4.92 -32.74
CA PRO A 228 19.82 -5.82 -31.92
C PRO A 228 19.14 -7.19 -31.89
N GLN A 229 19.88 -8.20 -32.35
CA GLN A 229 19.45 -9.59 -32.34
C GLN A 229 19.41 -10.17 -30.92
N ALA A 230 18.59 -11.21 -30.77
CA ALA A 230 18.00 -11.73 -29.54
C ALA A 230 18.93 -12.58 -28.65
N GLU A 231 20.20 -12.19 -28.49
CA GLU A 231 21.20 -13.00 -27.79
C GLU A 231 21.71 -12.24 -26.57
N ASP A 232 21.13 -12.59 -25.42
CA ASP A 232 21.65 -12.46 -24.04
C ASP A 232 20.49 -12.35 -23.04
N LYS A 233 19.68 -13.41 -22.95
CA LYS A 233 19.02 -13.77 -21.68
C LYS A 233 20.06 -14.41 -20.74
N VAL A 234 21.25 -13.83 -20.68
CA VAL A 234 22.28 -14.13 -19.68
C VAL A 234 21.61 -13.97 -18.33
N ASP A 235 21.75 -15.01 -17.53
CA ASP A 235 21.20 -15.12 -16.20
C ASP A 235 21.26 -13.78 -15.50
N LYS A 236 20.09 -13.14 -15.33
CA LYS A 236 19.86 -12.21 -14.22
C LYS A 236 19.95 -13.07 -12.96
N GLU A 237 21.16 -13.52 -12.69
CA GLU A 237 21.58 -14.13 -11.45
C GLU A 237 21.04 -13.25 -10.35
N LYS A 238 20.48 -13.96 -9.39
CA LYS A 238 19.72 -13.41 -8.28
C LYS A 238 20.59 -12.42 -7.54
N GLU A 239 20.55 -11.14 -7.93
CA GLU A 239 21.36 -10.10 -7.29
C GLU A 239 21.04 -10.11 -5.80
N THR A 240 22.02 -10.56 -5.01
CA THR A 240 21.92 -10.65 -3.56
C THR A 240 22.63 -9.46 -2.94
N VAL A 241 22.08 -9.01 -1.82
CA VAL A 241 22.57 -7.87 -1.06
C VAL A 241 22.46 -8.21 0.43
N PRO A 242 23.53 -8.01 1.23
CA PRO A 242 23.45 -8.19 2.67
C PRO A 242 22.63 -7.07 3.33
N CYS A 243 21.79 -7.41 4.30
CA CYS A 243 21.11 -6.44 5.15
C CYS A 243 22.13 -5.72 6.04
N LEU A 244 22.13 -4.39 6.04
CA LEU A 244 23.06 -3.62 6.86
C LEU A 244 22.71 -3.62 8.35
N GLN A 245 21.55 -4.13 8.76
CA GLN A 245 21.13 -4.23 10.16
C GLN A 245 21.56 -5.56 10.77
N CYS A 246 21.28 -6.68 10.11
CA CYS A 246 21.51 -8.02 10.66
C CYS A 246 22.55 -8.86 9.90
N GLY A 247 22.98 -8.41 8.71
CA GLY A 247 23.92 -9.14 7.86
C GLY A 247 23.34 -10.30 7.06
N GLU A 248 22.03 -10.55 7.13
CA GLU A 248 21.38 -11.59 6.32
C GLU A 248 21.53 -11.30 4.83
N THR A 249 21.89 -12.31 4.04
CA THR A 249 22.03 -12.17 2.57
C THR A 249 20.66 -12.35 1.91
N LEU A 250 20.17 -11.29 1.27
CA LEU A 250 18.81 -11.24 0.74
C LEU A 250 18.83 -11.05 -0.77
N LEU A 251 17.78 -11.50 -1.45
CA LEU A 251 17.52 -11.03 -2.81
C LEU A 251 17.24 -9.53 -2.77
N LYS A 252 17.81 -8.76 -3.70
CA LYS A 252 17.63 -7.29 -3.77
C LYS A 252 16.17 -6.86 -3.71
N ARG A 253 15.27 -7.60 -4.38
CA ARG A 253 13.81 -7.37 -4.37
C ARG A 253 13.14 -7.54 -3.00
N ASN A 254 13.76 -8.28 -2.09
CA ASN A 254 13.24 -8.57 -0.75
C ASN A 254 13.81 -7.63 0.32
N THR A 255 14.90 -6.91 0.03
CA THR A 255 15.60 -6.06 1.00
C THR A 255 14.68 -5.04 1.66
N ARG A 256 13.76 -4.42 0.89
CA ARG A 256 12.77 -3.46 1.42
C ARG A 256 11.85 -4.09 2.47
N SER A 257 11.32 -5.27 2.17
CA SER A 257 10.39 -5.93 3.10
C SER A 257 11.10 -6.36 4.37
N HIS A 258 12.34 -6.85 4.25
CA HIS A 258 13.14 -7.27 5.38
C HIS A 258 13.56 -6.08 6.26
N VAL A 259 14.14 -5.03 5.67
CA VAL A 259 14.56 -3.83 6.41
C VAL A 259 13.36 -3.11 7.02
N GLY A 260 12.25 -3.04 6.29
CA GLY A 260 11.01 -2.48 6.83
C GLY A 260 10.51 -3.23 8.07
N SER A 261 10.77 -4.53 8.20
CA SER A 261 10.46 -5.28 9.42
C SER A 261 11.26 -4.77 10.62
N HIS A 262 12.56 -4.51 10.46
CA HIS A 262 13.38 -3.92 11.53
C HIS A 262 12.87 -2.52 11.91
N VAL A 263 12.55 -1.69 10.93
CA VAL A 263 11.98 -0.35 11.19
C VAL A 263 10.67 -0.45 11.98
N LEU A 264 9.78 -1.37 11.61
CA LEU A 264 8.51 -1.53 12.31
C LEU A 264 8.71 -2.03 13.73
N ARG A 265 9.57 -3.04 13.95
CA ARG A 265 9.91 -3.57 15.28
C ARG A 265 10.47 -2.50 16.19
N GLN A 266 11.40 -1.68 15.71
CA GLN A 266 11.94 -0.55 16.47
C GLN A 266 10.83 0.42 16.91
N ILE A 267 9.93 0.81 16.00
CA ILE A 267 8.83 1.74 16.30
C ILE A 267 7.92 1.21 17.40
N VAL A 268 7.57 -0.08 17.35
CA VAL A 268 6.66 -0.70 18.31
C VAL A 268 7.36 -1.32 19.52
N GLY A 269 8.68 -1.11 19.65
CA GLY A 269 9.48 -1.64 20.75
C GLY A 269 9.45 -3.17 20.85
N ALA A 270 9.33 -3.86 19.71
CA ALA A 270 9.48 -5.31 19.68
C ALA A 270 10.98 -5.67 19.71
N PRO A 271 11.35 -6.79 20.37
CA PRO A 271 12.74 -7.21 20.40
C PRO A 271 13.22 -7.54 18.98
N GLU A 272 14.39 -7.02 18.65
CA GLU A 272 15.11 -7.48 17.46
C GLU A 272 15.80 -8.80 17.77
N GLY A 273 15.85 -9.71 16.79
CA GLY A 273 16.49 -11.01 16.98
C GLY A 273 17.99 -10.86 17.31
N PRO A 274 18.63 -11.93 17.83
CA PRO A 274 20.03 -11.90 18.27
C PRO A 274 21.03 -11.59 17.14
N GLY A 275 20.61 -11.67 15.87
CA GLY A 275 21.44 -11.38 14.71
C GLY A 275 21.63 -9.91 14.36
N MET A 276 21.15 -8.95 15.16
CA MET A 276 21.36 -7.53 14.88
C MET A 276 22.81 -7.11 15.08
N LYS A 277 23.40 -6.55 14.03
CA LYS A 277 24.74 -5.94 14.01
C LYS A 277 24.67 -4.43 14.25
N TYR A 278 23.66 -3.76 13.70
CA TYR A 278 23.49 -2.31 13.79
C TYR A 278 22.05 -1.92 14.08
N ALA A 279 21.85 -0.95 14.97
CA ALA A 279 20.54 -0.39 15.26
C ALA A 279 19.97 0.34 14.02
N VAL A 280 18.65 0.26 13.85
CA VAL A 280 17.93 1.08 12.88
C VAL A 280 17.93 2.54 13.33
N HIS A 281 18.07 3.48 12.39
CA HIS A 281 18.08 4.89 12.73
C HIS A 281 16.71 5.34 13.30
N PRO A 282 16.65 6.04 14.45
CA PRO A 282 15.39 6.26 15.18
C PRO A 282 14.44 7.28 14.54
N GLY A 283 14.94 8.21 13.72
CA GLY A 283 14.12 9.28 13.11
C GLY A 283 13.73 9.00 11.66
N TYR A 284 14.72 9.01 10.77
CA TYR A 284 14.54 8.85 9.32
C TYR A 284 15.27 7.62 8.73
N PRO A 285 14.93 6.39 9.16
CA PRO A 285 15.55 5.19 8.59
C PRO A 285 15.12 4.96 7.14
N CYS A 286 16.07 4.67 6.26
CA CYS A 286 15.78 4.31 4.88
C CYS A 286 15.05 2.96 4.82
N GLY A 287 13.96 2.88 4.05
CA GLY A 287 13.24 1.63 3.83
C GLY A 287 14.03 0.55 3.07
N PHE A 288 15.19 0.88 2.50
CA PHE A 288 16.07 -0.08 1.83
C PHE A 288 17.26 -0.54 2.67
N CYS A 289 17.78 0.31 3.57
CA CYS A 289 19.01 0.00 4.30
C CYS A 289 18.98 0.37 5.80
N GLY A 290 17.87 0.88 6.32
CA GLY A 290 17.64 1.19 7.74
C GLY A 290 18.49 2.33 8.33
N ARG A 291 19.38 2.94 7.53
CA ARG A 291 20.24 4.08 7.90
C ARG A 291 19.62 5.41 7.51
N ALA A 292 20.09 6.51 8.09
CA ALA A 292 19.73 7.87 7.67
C ALA A 292 20.49 8.33 6.41
N GLY A 293 20.13 9.49 5.89
CA GLY A 293 20.81 10.14 4.77
C GLY A 293 20.42 9.61 3.38
N CYS A 294 19.45 8.70 3.30
CA CYS A 294 18.92 8.26 2.02
C CYS A 294 17.65 9.04 1.66
N ASP A 295 17.68 9.70 0.52
CA ASP A 295 16.55 10.39 -0.05
C ASP A 295 15.69 9.41 -0.85
N VAL A 296 14.39 9.70 -0.90
CA VAL A 296 13.42 8.94 -1.68
C VAL A 296 12.48 9.88 -2.39
N ASN A 297 12.35 9.69 -3.71
CA ASN A 297 11.48 10.48 -4.56
C ASN A 297 10.56 9.55 -5.36
N LEU A 298 9.33 9.99 -5.60
CA LEU A 298 8.38 9.31 -6.47
C LEU A 298 8.37 9.97 -7.83
N ILE A 299 8.67 9.19 -8.87
CA ILE A 299 8.59 9.66 -10.25
C ILE A 299 7.24 9.25 -10.83
N LYS A 300 6.56 10.23 -11.41
CA LYS A 300 5.32 10.01 -12.16
C LYS A 300 5.64 9.18 -13.39
N ALA A 301 4.90 8.09 -13.58
CA ALA A 301 5.06 7.30 -14.81
C ALA A 301 4.66 8.16 -16.02
N SER A 302 5.37 7.99 -17.14
CA SER A 302 4.92 8.51 -18.44
C SER A 302 3.60 7.86 -18.89
N SER A 303 3.29 6.65 -18.40
CA SER A 303 2.04 5.96 -18.75
C SER A 303 0.83 6.60 -18.05
N PRO A 304 -0.24 6.97 -18.80
CA PRO A 304 -1.49 7.49 -18.23
C PRO A 304 -2.16 6.53 -17.25
N ALA A 305 -1.87 5.23 -17.35
CA ALA A 305 -2.48 4.18 -16.56
C ALA A 305 -1.83 3.96 -15.18
N SER A 306 -0.63 4.50 -14.94
CA SER A 306 0.10 4.33 -13.67
C SER A 306 0.42 5.71 -13.08
N LYS A 307 -0.24 6.08 -11.97
CA LYS A 307 0.01 7.38 -11.33
C LYS A 307 1.45 7.52 -10.80
N TYR A 308 2.06 6.43 -10.31
CA TYR A 308 3.45 6.41 -9.81
C TYR A 308 4.00 4.98 -9.94
N THR A 309 5.18 4.82 -10.54
CA THR A 309 5.77 3.47 -10.75
C THR A 309 7.24 3.36 -10.39
N ALA A 310 7.97 4.47 -10.36
CA ALA A 310 9.40 4.44 -10.08
C ALA A 310 9.70 5.21 -8.80
N THR A 311 10.48 4.59 -7.94
CA THR A 311 11.05 5.20 -6.74
C THR A 311 12.51 5.44 -7.04
N THR A 312 12.95 6.69 -7.08
CA THR A 312 14.38 7.00 -7.12
C THR A 312 14.88 7.23 -5.71
N SER A 313 16.01 6.61 -5.39
CA SER A 313 16.69 6.79 -4.12
C SER A 313 18.20 6.77 -4.36
N ASN A 314 18.93 7.56 -3.60
CA ASN A 314 20.40 7.53 -3.55
C ASN A 314 20.95 6.36 -2.72
N CYS A 315 20.07 5.51 -2.16
CA CYS A 315 20.47 4.36 -1.37
C CYS A 315 21.20 3.31 -2.26
N PRO A 316 22.36 2.77 -1.84
CA PRO A 316 23.07 1.72 -2.58
C PRO A 316 22.26 0.43 -2.76
N HIS A 317 21.26 0.20 -1.90
CA HIS A 317 20.37 -0.97 -1.95
C HIS A 317 19.02 -0.67 -2.61
N ALA A 318 18.88 0.52 -3.21
CA ALA A 318 17.67 0.90 -3.92
C ALA A 318 17.42 -0.04 -5.10
N HIS A 319 16.14 -0.36 -5.31
CA HIS A 319 15.68 -1.07 -6.48
C HIS A 319 14.27 -0.62 -6.86
N ASN A 320 13.92 -0.81 -8.13
CA ASN A 320 12.58 -0.51 -8.63
C ASN A 320 11.59 -1.56 -8.15
N PHE A 321 10.43 -1.12 -7.65
CA PHE A 321 9.35 -2.01 -7.24
C PHE A 321 7.98 -1.37 -7.51
N SER A 322 6.94 -2.20 -7.65
CA SER A 322 5.57 -1.73 -7.80
C SER A 322 5.00 -1.29 -6.45
N LEU A 323 4.69 0.01 -6.31
CA LEU A 323 4.07 0.58 -5.10
C LEU A 323 2.76 -0.13 -4.72
N ASN A 324 1.92 -0.46 -5.71
CA ASN A 324 0.64 -1.12 -5.46
C ASN A 324 0.81 -2.53 -4.88
N LYS A 325 1.83 -3.28 -5.33
CA LYS A 325 2.16 -4.59 -4.75
C LYS A 325 2.74 -4.43 -3.36
N ALA A 326 3.63 -3.45 -3.20
CA ALA A 326 4.32 -3.17 -1.94
C ALA A 326 3.41 -2.66 -0.82
N ARG A 327 2.27 -2.06 -1.15
CA ARG A 327 1.25 -1.61 -0.19
C ARG A 327 0.42 -2.75 0.38
N ARG A 328 0.41 -3.92 -0.25
CA ARG A 328 -0.39 -5.06 0.16
C ARG A 328 0.43 -5.95 1.04
N PHE A 329 -0.12 -6.27 2.20
CA PHE A 329 0.43 -7.31 3.05
C PHE A 329 0.39 -8.66 2.33
N SER A 330 1.43 -9.46 2.53
CA SER A 330 1.44 -10.87 2.13
C SER A 330 2.29 -11.65 3.12
N SER A 331 2.03 -12.95 3.26
CA SER A 331 2.83 -13.81 4.14
C SER A 331 4.32 -13.84 3.75
N VAL A 332 4.62 -13.72 2.45
CA VAL A 332 6.00 -13.74 1.91
C VAL A 332 6.69 -12.38 2.07
N MET A 333 5.94 -11.29 1.98
CA MET A 333 6.43 -9.92 2.16
C MET A 333 5.51 -9.23 3.18
N PRO A 334 5.75 -9.44 4.48
CA PRO A 334 4.82 -9.00 5.51
C PRO A 334 4.89 -7.50 5.78
N CYS A 335 5.86 -6.78 5.20
CA CYS A 335 6.03 -5.35 5.44
C CYS A 335 5.48 -4.49 4.30
N THR A 336 4.59 -3.56 4.64
CA THR A 336 3.97 -2.59 3.73
C THR A 336 4.68 -1.22 3.72
N ASN A 337 5.95 -1.16 4.16
CA ASN A 337 6.74 0.06 4.14
C ASN A 337 6.98 0.53 2.70
N VAL A 338 6.36 1.66 2.35
CA VAL A 338 6.43 2.27 1.02
C VAL A 338 6.66 3.77 1.14
N PRO A 339 7.24 4.43 0.14
CA PRO A 339 7.28 5.88 0.09
C PRO A 339 5.87 6.45 -0.08
N VAL A 340 5.53 7.44 0.73
CA VAL A 340 4.24 8.13 0.78
C VAL A 340 4.49 9.64 0.72
N PRO A 341 3.84 10.38 -0.20
CA PRO A 341 3.91 11.84 -0.20
C PRO A 341 3.17 12.40 1.02
N CYS A 342 3.79 13.32 1.77
CA CYS A 342 3.14 13.96 2.90
C CYS A 342 2.04 14.89 2.41
N ALA A 343 0.77 14.66 2.82
CA ALA A 343 -0.36 15.50 2.42
C ALA A 343 -0.42 16.86 3.13
N LEU A 344 0.39 17.05 4.18
CA LEU A 344 0.45 18.27 4.98
C LEU A 344 1.54 19.23 4.50
N CYS A 345 2.64 18.70 3.94
CA CYS A 345 3.70 19.52 3.36
C CYS A 345 3.24 20.30 2.12
N PRO A 346 3.65 21.56 1.93
CA PRO A 346 3.36 22.29 0.71
C PRO A 346 3.94 21.58 -0.51
N LYS A 347 3.31 21.80 -1.68
CA LYS A 347 3.89 21.37 -2.95
C LYS A 347 5.05 22.29 -3.29
N ASP A 348 6.13 21.71 -3.76
CA ASP A 348 7.25 22.46 -4.32
C ASP A 348 6.75 23.33 -5.50
N PRO A 349 7.10 24.62 -5.57
CA PRO A 349 6.61 25.52 -6.60
C PRO A 349 7.14 25.17 -8.00
N ALA A 350 8.33 24.59 -8.12
CA ALA A 350 8.95 24.22 -9.38
C ALA A 350 8.48 22.83 -9.84
N THR A 351 8.58 21.82 -8.99
CA THR A 351 8.26 20.42 -9.38
C THR A 351 6.77 20.09 -9.25
N LYS A 352 6.02 20.88 -8.48
CA LYS A 352 4.63 20.60 -8.06
C LYS A 352 4.47 19.29 -7.28
N LEU A 353 5.57 18.66 -6.86
CA LEU A 353 5.58 17.44 -6.07
C LEU A 353 5.58 17.79 -4.57
N ARG A 354 5.11 16.84 -3.75
CA ARG A 354 5.22 16.93 -2.30
C ARG A 354 6.41 16.10 -1.83
N PRO A 355 7.07 16.45 -0.72
CA PRO A 355 8.12 15.62 -0.16
C PRO A 355 7.56 14.24 0.20
N VAL A 356 8.40 13.22 -0.01
CA VAL A 356 8.05 11.81 0.14
C VAL A 356 8.84 11.24 1.29
N PHE A 357 8.15 10.50 2.16
CA PHE A 357 8.76 9.81 3.29
C PHE A 357 8.35 8.35 3.28
N TRP A 358 9.19 7.48 3.83
CA TRP A 358 8.77 6.10 4.09
C TRP A 358 7.56 6.08 5.03
N LYS A 359 6.61 5.18 4.77
CA LYS A 359 5.34 5.06 5.50
C LYS A 359 5.55 5.10 7.01
N TYR A 360 6.51 4.33 7.51
CA TYR A 360 6.81 4.23 8.94
C TYR A 360 7.52 5.47 9.50
N ASN A 361 8.24 6.22 8.66
CA ASN A 361 8.90 7.48 9.04
C ASN A 361 7.93 8.66 9.07
N MET A 362 6.75 8.51 8.46
CA MET A 362 5.79 9.60 8.34
C MET A 362 5.36 10.12 9.72
N PHE A 363 5.32 9.28 10.75
CA PHE A 363 4.95 9.72 12.10
C PHE A 363 6.01 10.65 12.71
N TYR A 364 7.29 10.32 12.56
CA TYR A 364 8.38 11.18 13.03
C TYR A 364 8.40 12.51 12.25
N HIS A 365 8.14 12.45 10.94
CA HIS A 365 7.98 13.66 10.14
C HIS A 365 6.79 14.51 10.61
N ILE A 366 5.62 13.92 10.87
CA ILE A 366 4.45 14.65 11.36
C ILE A 366 4.73 15.25 12.74
N GLN A 367 5.37 14.52 13.66
CA GLN A 367 5.77 15.04 14.98
C GLN A 367 6.63 16.29 14.90
N THR A 368 7.60 16.29 13.99
CA THR A 368 8.63 17.33 13.90
C THR A 368 8.24 18.50 12.99
N ALA A 369 7.66 18.21 11.82
CA ALA A 369 7.31 19.22 10.82
C ALA A 369 5.84 19.67 10.89
N HIS A 370 4.97 18.87 11.50
CA HIS A 370 3.52 19.13 11.59
C HIS A 370 2.98 18.90 13.00
N PRO A 371 3.57 19.51 14.06
CA PRO A 371 3.21 19.23 15.45
C PRO A 371 1.74 19.50 15.77
N ALA A 372 1.07 20.41 15.03
CA ALA A 372 -0.36 20.67 15.15
C ALA A 372 -1.26 19.47 14.78
N HIS A 373 -0.74 18.52 13.98
CA HIS A 373 -1.43 17.29 13.58
C HIS A 373 -0.97 16.07 14.41
N TRP A 374 -0.14 16.28 15.42
CA TRP A 374 0.33 15.23 16.31
C TRP A 374 -0.27 15.38 17.69
N ASP A 375 -0.87 14.31 18.19
CA ASP A 375 -1.34 14.24 19.56
C ASP A 375 -0.33 13.54 20.47
N TRP A 376 0.27 14.33 21.35
CA TRP A 376 1.25 13.86 22.32
C TRP A 376 0.66 12.97 23.41
N GLN A 377 -0.65 13.07 23.71
CA GLN A 377 -1.27 12.26 24.75
C GLN A 377 -1.52 10.83 24.25
N THR A 378 -2.08 10.69 23.04
CA THR A 378 -2.36 9.36 22.48
C THR A 378 -1.24 8.81 21.62
N HIS A 379 -0.21 9.62 21.33
CA HIS A 379 0.83 9.32 20.35
C HIS A 379 0.25 8.94 18.97
N ARG A 380 -0.75 9.70 18.50
CA ARG A 380 -1.42 9.46 17.21
C ARG A 380 -1.52 10.70 16.35
N VAL A 381 -1.68 10.49 15.05
CA VAL A 381 -1.95 11.56 14.08
C VAL A 381 -3.42 11.97 14.16
N ARG A 382 -3.69 13.28 14.30
CA ARG A 382 -5.02 13.89 14.30
C ARG A 382 -5.22 14.79 13.07
N ASP A 383 -6.48 15.08 12.76
CA ASP A 383 -6.88 16.07 11.73
C ASP A 383 -6.27 15.86 10.33
N VAL A 384 -6.02 14.60 9.98
CA VAL A 384 -5.61 14.19 8.65
C VAL A 384 -6.76 13.55 7.87
N GLY A 385 -6.82 13.82 6.56
CA GLY A 385 -7.83 13.26 5.69
C GLY A 385 -7.86 11.73 5.70
N VAL A 386 -9.06 11.15 5.59
CA VAL A 386 -9.31 9.70 5.69
C VAL A 386 -8.41 8.88 4.76
N ASN A 387 -8.19 9.36 3.52
CA ASN A 387 -7.32 8.68 2.56
C ASN A 387 -5.86 8.64 3.02
N PHE A 388 -5.34 9.74 3.57
CA PHE A 388 -3.97 9.78 4.09
C PHE A 388 -3.82 8.87 5.32
N ARG A 389 -4.82 8.89 6.20
CA ARG A 389 -4.90 7.98 7.35
C ARG A 389 -4.88 6.50 6.92
N LYS A 390 -5.67 6.12 5.91
CA LYS A 390 -5.67 4.75 5.35
C LYS A 390 -4.31 4.36 4.77
N LEU A 391 -3.57 5.30 4.15
CA LEU A 391 -2.22 5.04 3.61
C LEU A 391 -1.18 4.76 4.69
N LEU A 392 -1.33 5.35 5.88
CA LEU A 392 -0.42 5.15 7.01
C LEU A 392 -0.81 3.96 7.90
N ALA A 393 -2.00 3.40 7.69
CA ALA A 393 -2.53 2.28 8.45
C ALA A 393 -1.70 1.02 8.26
N VAL A 394 -1.50 0.27 9.34
CA VAL A 394 -0.87 -1.05 9.31
C VAL A 394 -1.91 -2.07 9.78
N SER A 395 -2.01 -3.20 9.07
CA SER A 395 -2.97 -4.23 9.45
C SER A 395 -2.51 -4.94 10.72
N LYS A 396 -3.46 -5.47 11.50
CA LYS A 396 -3.13 -6.27 12.68
C LYS A 396 -2.29 -7.50 12.31
N LYS A 397 -2.65 -8.18 11.20
CA LYS A 397 -1.89 -9.31 10.63
C LYS A 397 -0.43 -8.94 10.35
N GLU A 398 -0.18 -7.75 9.80
CA GLU A 398 1.18 -7.23 9.59
C GLU A 398 1.93 -7.03 10.90
N LEU A 399 1.32 -6.37 11.90
CA LEU A 399 1.96 -6.16 13.21
C LEU A 399 2.27 -7.48 13.92
N ASP A 400 1.33 -8.42 13.93
CA ASP A 400 1.50 -9.69 14.61
C ASP A 400 2.55 -10.58 13.92
N THR A 401 2.65 -10.50 12.58
CA THR A 401 3.67 -11.23 11.81
C THR A 401 5.06 -10.62 11.96
N VAL A 402 5.16 -9.29 11.86
CA VAL A 402 6.45 -8.60 11.80
C VAL A 402 7.03 -8.35 13.18
N ALA A 403 6.19 -7.99 14.15
CA ALA A 403 6.60 -7.54 15.47
C ALA A 403 5.86 -8.31 16.59
N PRO A 404 6.07 -9.64 16.68
CA PRO A 404 5.59 -10.42 17.82
C PRO A 404 6.24 -9.89 19.11
N GLY A 405 5.48 -9.83 20.20
CA GLY A 405 5.98 -9.34 21.50
C GLY A 405 6.23 -7.83 21.57
N ARG A 406 5.60 -7.03 20.68
CA ARG A 406 5.64 -5.57 20.75
C ARG A 406 5.23 -5.04 22.12
N THR A 407 5.94 -4.02 22.60
CA THR A 407 5.69 -3.38 23.91
C THR A 407 4.98 -2.04 23.77
N ARG A 408 4.94 -1.46 22.56
CA ARG A 408 4.34 -0.14 22.30
C ARG A 408 3.22 -0.24 21.26
N PRO A 409 2.17 0.60 21.38
CA PRO A 409 1.17 0.69 20.34
C PRO A 409 1.78 1.30 19.08
N TYR A 410 1.34 0.83 17.91
CA TYR A 410 1.69 1.48 16.65
C TYR A 410 1.06 2.89 16.60
N PRO A 411 1.81 3.94 16.23
CA PRO A 411 1.29 5.31 16.28
C PRO A 411 0.20 5.62 15.24
N GLY A 412 0.14 4.81 14.18
CA GLY A 412 -0.90 4.91 13.16
C GLY A 412 -2.18 4.17 13.52
N PRO A 413 -3.21 4.30 12.67
CA PRO A 413 -4.40 3.46 12.76
C PRO A 413 -4.02 1.99 12.54
N VAL A 414 -4.57 1.13 13.39
CA VAL A 414 -4.49 -0.33 13.28
C VAL A 414 -5.91 -0.81 13.04
N GLY A 415 -6.14 -1.58 11.98
CA GLY A 415 -7.48 -2.06 11.64
C GLY A 415 -7.47 -3.48 11.09
N ASP A 416 -8.48 -4.26 11.48
CA ASP A 416 -8.71 -5.63 11.02
C ASP A 416 -9.41 -5.69 9.65
N ASN A 417 -10.05 -4.58 9.23
CA ASN A 417 -11.01 -4.55 8.11
C ASN A 417 -10.50 -3.90 6.81
N LEU A 418 -9.20 -3.62 6.67
CA LEU A 418 -8.71 -3.06 5.41
C LEU A 418 -8.62 -4.09 4.28
N ASP A 419 -8.58 -5.39 4.60
CA ASP A 419 -8.30 -6.44 3.61
C ASP A 419 -9.52 -7.26 3.18
N ASP A 420 -10.62 -7.29 3.94
CA ASP A 420 -11.63 -8.35 3.75
C ASP A 420 -12.98 -7.90 3.14
N LYS A 421 -13.27 -6.60 3.04
CA LYS A 421 -14.54 -6.11 2.42
C LYS A 421 -14.45 -4.88 1.54
N ASP A 422 -13.36 -4.14 1.57
CA ASP A 422 -13.12 -3.16 0.52
C ASP A 422 -12.78 -3.98 -0.73
N GLU A 423 -13.78 -4.16 -1.60
CA GLU A 423 -13.60 -4.50 -3.01
C GLU A 423 -12.29 -3.84 -3.42
N PRO A 424 -11.31 -4.60 -3.95
CA PRO A 424 -9.99 -4.05 -4.24
C PRO A 424 -10.24 -2.70 -4.89
N ILE A 425 -9.49 -1.68 -4.46
CA ILE A 425 -9.41 -0.40 -5.16
C ILE A 425 -8.86 -0.72 -6.56
N ILE A 426 -9.69 -1.40 -7.35
CA ILE A 426 -9.70 -1.58 -8.77
C ILE A 426 -10.06 -0.17 -9.14
N SER A 427 -8.97 0.60 -9.23
CA SER A 427 -8.63 1.29 -10.43
C SER A 427 -9.86 1.97 -11.01
N ASN A 428 -9.88 3.30 -10.94
CA ASN A 428 -10.75 4.16 -11.72
C ASN A 428 -11.04 3.65 -13.15
N LYS A 429 -10.25 2.73 -13.74
CA LYS A 429 -10.63 1.90 -14.88
C LYS A 429 -11.98 1.15 -14.80
N ARG A 430 -12.40 0.50 -13.70
CA ARG A 430 -13.72 -0.19 -13.69
C ARG A 430 -14.86 0.83 -13.69
N ALA A 431 -14.76 1.85 -12.83
CA ALA A 431 -15.69 2.98 -12.83
C ALA A 431 -15.67 3.78 -14.15
N ALA A 432 -14.51 3.95 -14.79
CA ALA A 432 -14.38 4.61 -16.09
C ALA A 432 -14.89 3.73 -17.23
N VAL A 433 -14.69 2.41 -17.18
CA VAL A 433 -15.26 1.47 -18.15
C VAL A 433 -16.78 1.41 -17.98
N GLU A 434 -17.30 1.38 -16.75
CA GLU A 434 -18.74 1.47 -16.49
C GLU A 434 -19.34 2.81 -16.91
N ALA A 435 -18.61 3.93 -16.73
CA ALA A 435 -19.02 5.23 -17.25
C ALA A 435 -19.01 5.27 -18.79
N LEU A 436 -18.00 4.65 -19.43
CA LEU A 436 -17.90 4.55 -20.89
C LEU A 436 -19.07 3.73 -21.46
N ILE A 437 -19.36 2.58 -20.84
CA ILE A 437 -20.49 1.72 -21.22
C ILE A 437 -21.82 2.46 -21.07
N ARG A 438 -22.01 3.23 -19.98
CA ARG A 438 -23.20 4.06 -19.77
C ARG A 438 -23.34 5.19 -20.80
N SER A 439 -22.24 5.79 -21.24
CA SER A 439 -22.29 6.81 -22.30
C SER A 439 -22.66 6.23 -23.66
N THR A 440 -22.13 5.05 -24.02
CA THR A 440 -22.44 4.41 -25.31
C THR A 440 -23.87 3.87 -25.40
N SER A 441 -24.54 3.63 -24.27
CA SER A 441 -25.93 3.17 -24.28
C SER A 441 -26.97 4.28 -24.48
N GLN A 442 -26.62 5.55 -24.25
CA GLN A 442 -27.60 6.65 -24.39
C GLN A 442 -27.72 7.17 -25.83
N ASP A 443 -26.76 6.86 -26.71
CA ASP A 443 -26.78 7.32 -28.11
C ASP A 443 -27.57 6.39 -29.06
N ALA A 444 -28.12 5.27 -28.56
CA ALA A 444 -28.84 4.30 -29.37
C ALA A 444 -30.36 4.55 -29.51
N GLU A 445 -30.94 5.49 -28.76
CA GLU A 445 -32.38 5.80 -28.79
C GLU A 445 -32.71 7.15 -29.49
N GLY A 446 -31.91 7.52 -30.49
CA GLY A 446 -32.04 8.77 -31.24
C GLY A 446 -32.70 8.63 -32.62
N SER A 447 -34.03 8.55 -32.63
CA SER A 447 -34.93 9.17 -33.63
C SER A 447 -34.81 8.80 -35.13
N PRO A 448 -35.78 8.08 -35.73
CA PRO A 448 -35.86 7.92 -37.19
C PRO A 448 -36.23 9.26 -37.84
N LYS A 449 -35.27 9.86 -38.56
CA LYS A 449 -35.50 11.03 -39.42
C LYS A 449 -36.47 10.65 -40.54
N ARG A 450 -37.64 11.28 -40.50
CA ARG A 450 -38.65 11.31 -41.56
C ARG A 450 -38.04 11.98 -42.80
N LEU A 451 -37.65 11.17 -43.79
CA LEU A 451 -37.33 11.64 -45.14
C LEU A 451 -38.61 12.21 -45.76
N LYS A 452 -38.59 13.50 -46.08
CA LYS A 452 -39.55 14.12 -47.00
C LYS A 452 -38.94 14.01 -48.39
N GLU A 453 -39.60 13.24 -49.25
CA GLU A 453 -39.41 13.27 -50.70
C GLU A 453 -39.91 14.61 -51.26
N SER A 454 -39.24 15.06 -52.32
CA SER A 454 -39.52 16.26 -53.11
C SER A 454 -39.54 15.89 -54.57
#